data_AF-A0A0C9YJJ3-F1
#
_entry.id   AF-A0A0C9YJJ3-F1
#
_cell.length_a   1.000
_cell.length_b   1.000
_cell.length_c   1.000
_cell.angle_alpha   90.00
_cell.angle_beta   90.00
_cell.angle_gamma   90.00
#
_symmetry.space_group_name_H-M   'P 1'
#
loop_
_entity.id
_entity.type
_entity.pdbx_description
1 polymer ?
#
loop_
_entity_poly.entity_id
_entity_poly.type
_entity_poly.pdbx_seq_one_letter_code
_entity_poly.pdbx_strand_id
1 'polypeptide(L)' 'VAYDLVEGPVNTEQFLKFLKEQVMPFTNPYPSPCSVLIMDNCGIHHGNGICHLVEGDHC' A
#
# COMPACT_ATOMS: atom_id res chain seq x y z
N VAL A 1 -1.69 3.70 -20.50
CA VAL A 1 -1.33 2.87 -19.33
C VAL A 1 0.18 2.76 -19.32
N ALA A 2 0.83 3.15 -18.23
CA ALA A 2 2.26 2.93 -18.02
C ALA A 2 2.43 1.70 -17.11
N TYR A 3 3.49 0.93 -17.33
CA TYR A 3 3.81 -0.26 -16.53
C TYR A 3 5.15 -0.05 -15.84
N ASP A 4 5.24 -0.47 -14.59
CA ASP A 4 6.51 -0.57 -13.86
C ASP A 4 6.90 -2.05 -13.78
N LEU A 5 7.92 -2.43 -14.56
CA LEU A 5 8.38 -3.81 -14.65
C LEU A 5 9.55 -3.99 -13.69
N VAL A 6 9.37 -4.85 -12.69
CA VAL A 6 10.40 -5.19 -11.71
C VAL A 6 10.97 -6.56 -12.02
N GLU A 7 12.30 -6.65 -12.15
CA GLU A 7 12.99 -7.93 -12.30
C GLU A 7 13.16 -8.59 -10.92
N GLY A 8 12.71 -9.84 -10.79
CA GLY A 8 12.79 -10.61 -9.55
C GLY A 8 11.63 -10.36 -8.57
N PRO A 9 11.74 -10.86 -7.32
CA PRO A 9 10.68 -10.71 -6.32
C PRO A 9 10.59 -9.26 -5.80
N VAL A 10 9.37 -8.82 -5.52
CA VAL A 10 9.08 -7.52 -4.89
C VAL A 10 9.37 -7.58 -3.40
N ASN A 11 10.11 -6.60 -2.88
CA ASN A 11 10.35 -6.45 -1.45
C ASN A 11 9.34 -5.49 -0.79
N THR A 12 9.37 -5.41 0.55
CA THR A 12 8.47 -4.55 1.34
C THR A 12 8.51 -3.08 0.93
N GLU A 13 9.69 -2.52 0.65
CA GLU A 13 9.84 -1.11 0.29
C GLU A 13 9.23 -0.80 -1.08
N GLN A 14 9.50 -1.65 -2.07
CA GLN A 14 8.92 -1.54 -3.41
C GLN A 14 7.40 -1.65 -3.36
N PHE A 15 6.88 -2.59 -2.58
CA PHE A 15 5.43 -2.76 -2.40
C PHE A 15 4.80 -1.53 -1.71
N LEU A 16 5.45 -0.99 -0.68
CA LEU A 16 4.97 0.21 0.02
C LEU A 16 4.92 1.43 -0.91
N LYS A 17 5.95 1.62 -1.75
CA LYS A 17 5.98 2.67 -2.77
C LYS A 17 4.83 2.49 -3.76
N PHE A 18 4.60 1.27 -4.24
CA PHE A 18 3.47 0.95 -5.12
C PHE A 18 2.14 1.32 -4.47
N LEU A 19 1.88 0.90 -3.22
CA LEU A 19 0.66 1.27 -2.50
C LEU A 19 0.51 2.79 -2.44
N LYS A 20 1.55 3.50 -2.00
CA LYS A 20 1.50 4.97 -1.82
C LYS A 20 1.22 5.71 -3.11
N GLU A 21 1.89 5.36 -4.20
CA GLU A 21 1.85 6.13 -5.44
C GLU A 21 0.73 5.69 -6.38
N GLN A 22 0.37 4.40 -6.39
CA GLN A 22 -0.53 3.82 -7.38
C GLN A 22 -1.89 3.40 -6.82
N VAL A 23 -2.00 3.13 -5.51
CA VAL A 23 -3.25 2.67 -4.89
C VAL A 23 -3.90 3.77 -4.06
N MET A 24 -3.19 4.33 -3.09
CA MET A 24 -3.74 5.27 -2.12
C MET A 24 -4.46 6.49 -2.71
N PRO A 25 -4.01 7.10 -3.83
CA PRO A 25 -4.72 8.24 -4.45
C PRO A 25 -6.17 7.96 -4.88
N PHE A 26 -6.55 6.68 -4.96
CA PHE A 26 -7.88 6.22 -5.37
C PHE A 26 -8.69 5.60 -4.22
N THR A 27 -8.23 5.76 -2.98
CA THR A 27 -8.86 5.20 -1.77
C THR A 27 -9.25 6.30 -0.79
N ASN A 28 -10.06 5.94 0.21
CA ASN A 28 -10.30 6.79 1.38
C ASN A 28 -9.34 6.40 2.51
N PRO A 29 -8.78 7.36 3.26
CA PRO A 29 -7.95 7.07 4.41
C PRO A 29 -8.77 6.34 5.49
N TYR A 30 -8.19 5.35 6.13
CA TYR A 30 -8.80 4.68 7.28
C TYR A 30 -8.79 5.62 8.51
N PRO A 31 -9.89 5.72 9.29
CA PRO A 31 -11.11 4.92 9.28
C PRO A 31 -12.32 5.59 8.60
N SER A 32 -12.16 6.18 7.41
CA SER A 32 -13.27 6.77 6.67
C SER A 32 -14.32 5.73 6.22
N PRO A 33 -15.54 6.15 5.86
CA PRO A 33 -16.52 5.23 5.28
C PRO A 33 -15.95 4.46 4.08
N CYS A 34 -16.16 3.14 4.09
CA CYS A 34 -15.69 2.22 3.05
C CYS A 34 -14.16 2.20 2.81
N SER A 35 -13.33 2.61 3.78
CA SER A 35 -11.86 2.51 3.70
C SER A 35 -11.37 1.08 4.02
N VAL A 36 -11.41 0.18 3.03
CA VAL A 36 -11.00 -1.23 3.19
C VAL A 36 -9.90 -1.57 2.19
N LEU A 37 -8.76 -2.06 2.68
CA LEU A 37 -7.67 -2.63 1.87
C LEU A 37 -7.61 -4.14 2.11
N ILE A 38 -7.72 -4.94 1.05
CA ILE A 38 -7.70 -6.41 1.11
C ILE A 38 -6.49 -6.91 0.32
N MET A 39 -5.67 -7.75 0.94
CA MET A 39 -4.45 -8.33 0.36
C MET A 39 -4.34 -9.79 0.79
N ASP A 40 -3.57 -10.59 0.05
CA ASP A 40 -3.17 -11.92 0.50
C ASP A 40 -2.17 -11.84 1.68
N ASN A 41 -2.02 -12.94 2.41
CA ASN A 41 -1.17 -13.00 3.61
C ASN A 41 0.31 -13.23 3.26
N CYS A 42 0.88 -12.36 2.43
CA CYS A 42 2.30 -12.38 2.08
C CYS A 42 3.14 -11.69 3.16
N GLY A 43 4.34 -12.21 3.45
CA GLY A 43 5.22 -11.67 4.50
C GLY A 43 5.64 -10.21 4.27
N ILE A 44 5.72 -9.76 3.01
CA ILE A 44 6.03 -8.35 2.70
C ILE A 44 4.89 -7.39 3.07
N HIS A 45 3.68 -7.91 3.37
CA HIS A 45 2.51 -7.11 3.77
C HIS A 45 2.43 -6.85 5.28
N HIS A 46 3.37 -7.38 6.08
CA HIS A 46 3.31 -7.29 7.55
C HIS A 46 4.05 -6.08 8.13
N GLY A 47 4.51 -5.16 7.29
CA GLY A 47 5.28 -3.99 7.73
C GLY A 47 4.40 -2.87 8.30
N ASN A 48 4.82 -2.26 9.41
CA ASN A 48 4.14 -1.10 10.03
C ASN A 48 3.92 0.07 9.06
N GLY A 49 4.75 0.18 8.02
CA GLY A 49 4.61 1.20 6.97
C GLY A 49 3.25 1.14 6.26
N ILE A 50 2.65 -0.03 6.12
CA ILE A 50 1.32 -0.16 5.49
C ILE A 50 0.24 0.43 6.40
N CYS A 51 0.26 0.15 7.70
CA CYS A 51 -0.67 0.72 8.67
C CYS A 51 -0.61 2.25 8.67
N HIS A 52 0.59 2.83 8.79
CA HIS A 52 0.76 4.29 8.73
C HIS A 52 0.27 4.88 7.41
N LEU A 53 0.50 4.19 6.29
CA LEU A 53 0.07 4.66 4.99
C LEU A 53 -1.47 4.71 4.86
N VAL A 54 -2.17 3.68 5.36
CA VAL A 54 -3.64 3.62 5.24
C VAL A 54 -4.35 4.56 6.22
N GLU A 55 -3.77 4.84 7.38
CA GLU A 55 -4.30 5.79 8.37
C GLU A 55 -4.16 7.25 7.90
N GLY A 56 -3.32 7.50 6.88
CA GLY A 56 -2.90 8.83 6.46
C GLY A 56 -1.87 9.42 7.43
N ASP A 57 -1.01 10.32 6.96
CA ASP A 57 0.01 11.03 7.76
C ASP A 57 -0.62 11.97 8.83
N HIS A 58 -1.65 11.54 9.56
CA HIS A 58 -2.25 12.22 10.71
C HIS A 58 -1.38 12.07 11.99
N CYS A 59 -0.07 12.26 11.85
CA CYS A 59 0.84 12.60 12.95
C CYS A 59 1.28 14.06 12.83
#